data_AF-A0A7Y8FRC2-F1
#
_entry.id   AF-A0A7Y8FRC2-F1
#
_cell.length_a   1.000
_cell.length_b   1.000
_cell.length_c   1.000
_cell.angle_alpha   90.00
_cell.angle_beta   90.00
_cell.angle_gamma   90.00
#
_symmetry.space_group_name_H-M   'P 1'
#
loop_
_entity.id
_entity.type
_entity.pdbx_description
1 polymer ?
#
loop_
_entity_poly.entity_id
_entity_poly.type
_entity_poly.pdbx_seq_one_letter_code
_entity_poly.pdbx_strand_id
1 'polypeptide(L)'
;RARRRFEQRNARLQREEAHKLAERLARAKRLAPPVAPVQADDAQAARDTAVKKAKITVAMSRAQLHKSLKAFGHPPTFEQQSQLIVLQQQFEAAEQALAALEVQSTPTPATAPSNSADLKRAKIQLAMHRAALKKAQDLNATPQQLAEAQSKVDDAQRQVDTHDSV
;
A
#
# COMPACT_ATOMS: atom_id res chain seq x y z
N ARG A 1 47.84 -15.61 23.00
CA ARG A 1 47.83 -15.22 21.56
C ARG A 1 46.43 -15.31 20.91
N ALA A 2 45.58 -16.28 21.25
CA ALA A 2 44.23 -16.43 20.67
C ALA A 2 43.23 -15.31 21.04
N ARG A 3 43.19 -14.87 22.31
CA ARG A 3 42.26 -13.81 22.79
C ARG A 3 42.44 -12.48 22.04
N ARG A 4 43.68 -12.01 21.85
CA ARG A 4 43.98 -10.77 21.10
C ARG A 4 43.51 -10.79 19.64
N ARG A 5 43.52 -11.96 18.98
CA ARG A 5 43.03 -12.10 17.59
C ARG A 5 41.51 -12.03 17.52
N PHE A 6 40.84 -12.63 18.50
CA PHE A 6 39.38 -12.55 18.64
C PHE A 6 38.93 -11.11 18.93
N GLU A 7 39.62 -10.41 19.83
CA GLU A 7 39.37 -8.99 20.11
C GLU A 7 39.59 -8.11 18.87
N GLN A 8 40.67 -8.32 18.12
CA GLN A 8 40.91 -7.60 16.86
C GLN A 8 39.83 -7.87 15.80
N ARG A 9 39.36 -9.12 15.68
CA ARG A 9 38.26 -9.48 14.77
C ARG A 9 36.96 -8.80 15.17
N ASN A 10 36.61 -8.80 16.46
CA ASN A 10 35.41 -8.15 16.96
C ASN A 10 35.47 -6.64 16.80
N ALA A 11 36.64 -6.03 17.07
CA ALA A 11 36.84 -4.59 16.85
C ALA A 11 36.68 -4.21 15.37
N ARG A 12 37.13 -5.06 14.45
CA ARG A 12 36.89 -4.86 13.01
C ARG A 12 35.40 -4.98 12.66
N LEU A 13 34.74 -6.02 13.17
CA LEU A 13 33.32 -6.27 12.92
C LEU A 13 32.44 -5.11 13.43
N GLN A 14 32.72 -4.60 14.63
CA GLN A 14 32.03 -3.45 15.21
C GLN A 14 32.20 -2.16 14.39
N ARG A 15 33.39 -1.93 13.80
CA ARG A 15 33.62 -0.77 12.92
C ARG A 15 32.83 -0.86 11.63
N GLU A 16 32.76 -2.05 11.03
CA GLU A 16 31.97 -2.30 9.82
C GLU A 16 30.46 -2.11 10.09
N GLU A 17 29.97 -2.59 11.24
CA GLU A 17 28.58 -2.37 11.68
C GLU A 17 28.27 -0.90 11.95
N ALA A 18 29.16 -0.20 12.66
CA ALA A 18 29.02 1.24 12.92
C ALA A 18 28.99 2.06 11.62
N HIS A 19 29.86 1.72 10.65
CA HIS A 19 29.86 2.37 9.35
C HIS A 19 28.55 2.13 8.58
N LYS A 20 28.04 0.90 8.59
CA LYS A 20 26.77 0.54 7.93
C LYS A 20 25.57 1.25 8.56
N LEU A 21 25.54 1.39 9.88
CA LEU A 21 24.50 2.15 10.58
C LEU A 21 24.60 3.65 10.28
N ALA A 22 25.81 4.22 10.31
CA ALA A 22 26.04 5.61 9.97
C ALA A 22 25.64 5.91 8.52
N GLU A 23 25.94 5.01 7.58
CA GLU A 23 25.53 5.15 6.18
C GLU A 23 24.00 5.08 6.02
N ARG A 24 23.33 4.17 6.72
CA ARG A 24 21.85 4.10 6.74
C ARG A 24 21.24 5.39 7.29
N LEU A 25 21.77 5.92 8.39
CA LEU A 25 21.32 7.19 8.97
C LEU A 25 21.61 8.37 8.03
N ALA A 26 22.76 8.39 7.36
CA ALA A 26 23.11 9.44 6.39
C ALA A 26 22.22 9.37 5.14
N ARG A 27 21.91 8.17 4.64
CA ARG A 27 20.95 7.98 3.54
C ARG A 27 19.54 8.40 3.97
N ALA A 28 19.09 8.03 5.17
CA ALA A 28 17.80 8.48 5.70
C ALA A 28 17.74 10.01 5.84
N LYS A 29 18.82 10.65 6.30
CA LYS A 29 18.91 12.12 6.42
C LYS A 29 18.99 12.82 5.07
N ARG A 30 19.64 12.21 4.07
CA ARG A 30 19.78 12.76 2.71
C ARG A 30 18.52 12.55 1.86
N LEU A 31 17.71 11.55 2.19
CA LEU A 31 16.40 11.26 1.57
C LEU A 31 15.23 11.95 2.28
N ALA A 32 15.47 12.81 3.27
CA ALA A 32 14.43 13.57 3.97
C ALA A 32 14.30 15.00 3.40
N PRO A 33 13.46 15.25 2.38
CA PRO A 33 12.92 16.58 2.12
C PRO A 33 11.92 16.98 3.22
N PRO A 34 11.69 18.28 3.50
CA PRO A 34 10.68 18.72 4.45
C PRO A 34 9.31 18.62 3.78
N VAL A 35 8.62 17.48 3.94
CA VAL A 35 7.24 17.34 3.47
C VAL A 35 6.43 16.63 4.55
N ALA A 36 5.62 17.40 5.27
CA ALA A 36 4.41 16.89 5.92
C ALA A 36 3.27 16.88 4.88
N PRO A 37 2.24 16.02 4.98
CA PRO A 37 2.13 14.70 5.62
C PRO A 37 1.85 13.59 4.58
N VAL A 38 2.62 12.50 4.56
CA VAL A 38 2.31 11.28 3.76
C VAL A 38 1.43 10.31 4.56
N GLN A 39 0.52 10.84 5.40
CA GLN A 39 -0.34 10.01 6.27
C GLN A 39 -1.34 9.15 5.49
N ALA A 40 -1.60 9.48 4.22
CA ALA A 40 -2.50 8.69 3.38
C ALA A 40 -1.90 7.34 2.93
N ASP A 41 -0.61 7.27 2.61
CA ASP A 41 0.04 5.99 2.24
C ASP A 41 0.26 5.11 3.47
N ASP A 42 0.62 5.69 4.63
CA ASP A 42 0.79 4.92 5.86
C ASP A 42 -0.54 4.33 6.35
N ALA A 43 -1.63 5.09 6.27
CA ALA A 43 -2.97 4.60 6.60
C ALA A 43 -3.43 3.50 5.63
N GLN A 44 -3.12 3.63 4.34
CA GLN A 44 -3.45 2.60 3.35
C GLN A 44 -2.61 1.33 3.55
N ALA A 45 -1.31 1.46 3.77
CA ALA A 45 -0.44 0.34 4.09
C ALA A 45 -0.86 -0.36 5.40
N ALA A 46 -1.25 0.40 6.42
CA ALA A 46 -1.79 -0.17 7.66
C ALA A 46 -3.07 -0.99 7.42
N ARG A 47 -4.01 -0.47 6.61
CA ARG A 47 -5.23 -1.21 6.22
C ARG A 47 -4.88 -2.48 5.44
N ASP A 48 -3.99 -2.41 4.47
CA ASP A 48 -3.56 -3.58 3.69
C ASP A 48 -2.92 -4.65 4.57
N THR A 49 -2.13 -4.24 5.57
CA THR A 49 -1.56 -5.20 6.54
C THR A 49 -2.63 -5.80 7.46
N ALA A 50 -3.65 -5.03 7.84
CA ALA A 50 -4.78 -5.52 8.64
C ALA A 50 -5.61 -6.56 7.87
N VAL A 51 -5.91 -6.30 6.60
CA VAL A 51 -6.61 -7.24 5.71
C VAL A 51 -5.78 -8.53 5.53
N LYS A 52 -4.47 -8.41 5.31
CA LYS A 52 -3.59 -9.59 5.20
C LYS A 52 -3.58 -10.42 6.48
N LYS A 53 -3.50 -9.78 7.65
CA LYS A 53 -3.58 -10.47 8.94
C LYS A 53 -4.92 -11.19 9.12
N ALA A 54 -6.04 -10.54 8.81
CA ALA A 54 -7.37 -11.14 8.90
C ALA A 54 -7.50 -12.38 7.98
N LYS A 55 -6.99 -12.30 6.74
CA LYS A 55 -6.95 -13.45 5.80
C LYS A 55 -6.16 -14.63 6.35
N ILE A 56 -5.01 -14.36 6.98
CA ILE A 56 -4.22 -15.40 7.64
C ILE A 56 -5.00 -16.03 8.79
N THR A 57 -5.67 -15.21 9.62
CA THR A 57 -6.47 -15.70 10.75
C THR A 57 -7.61 -16.61 10.29
N VAL A 58 -8.34 -16.25 9.23
CA VAL A 58 -9.39 -17.10 8.63
C VAL A 58 -8.81 -18.42 8.10
N ALA A 59 -7.66 -18.38 7.42
CA ALA A 59 -7.02 -19.58 6.92
C ALA A 59 -6.56 -20.52 8.05
N MET A 60 -6.01 -19.96 9.13
CA MET A 60 -5.59 -20.71 10.30
C MET A 60 -6.77 -21.33 11.05
N SER A 61 -7.85 -20.58 11.31
CA SER A 61 -9.03 -21.11 12.01
C SER A 61 -9.72 -22.20 11.19
N ARG A 62 -9.80 -22.05 9.86
CA ARG A 62 -10.29 -23.09 8.95
C ARG A 62 -9.45 -24.37 9.02
N ALA A 63 -8.13 -24.23 8.99
CA ALA A 63 -7.22 -25.38 9.09
C ALA A 63 -7.35 -26.09 10.45
N GLN A 64 -7.49 -25.33 11.54
CA GLN A 64 -7.68 -25.87 12.88
C GLN A 64 -9.00 -26.63 13.01
N LEU A 65 -10.09 -26.09 12.46
CA LEU A 65 -11.39 -26.75 12.41
C LEU A 65 -11.30 -28.07 11.63
N HIS A 66 -10.73 -28.05 10.43
CA HIS A 66 -10.60 -29.25 9.60
C HIS A 66 -9.68 -30.31 10.23
N LYS A 67 -8.58 -29.88 10.88
CA LYS A 67 -7.68 -30.79 11.62
C LYS A 67 -8.43 -31.46 12.77
N SER A 68 -9.24 -30.71 13.51
CA SER A 68 -10.01 -31.22 14.65
C SER A 68 -11.11 -32.17 14.21
N LEU A 69 -11.83 -31.84 13.12
CA LEU A 69 -12.80 -32.75 12.51
C LEU A 69 -12.19 -34.09 12.10
N LYS A 70 -10.98 -34.07 11.53
CA LYS A 70 -10.27 -35.31 11.17
C LYS A 70 -9.72 -36.07 12.38
N ALA A 71 -9.36 -35.37 13.45
CA ALA A 71 -8.73 -35.97 14.63
C ALA A 71 -9.72 -36.60 15.60
N PHE A 72 -10.97 -36.13 15.66
CA PHE A 72 -11.93 -36.53 16.69
C PHE A 72 -12.71 -37.83 16.42
N GLY A 73 -12.50 -38.49 15.28
CA GLY A 73 -13.11 -39.78 14.97
C GLY A 73 -14.65 -39.76 14.95
N HIS A 74 -15.29 -40.94 14.92
CA HIS A 74 -16.74 -41.07 14.93
C HIS A 74 -17.21 -42.13 15.94
N PRO A 75 -18.15 -41.81 16.86
CA PRO A 75 -18.65 -40.49 17.20
C PRO A 75 -17.67 -39.71 18.13
N PRO A 76 -17.53 -38.39 17.94
CA PRO A 76 -16.71 -37.57 18.83
C PRO A 76 -17.31 -37.51 20.23
N THR A 77 -16.44 -37.51 21.25
CA THR A 77 -16.84 -37.34 22.65
C THR A 77 -17.49 -35.98 22.90
N PHE A 78 -18.27 -35.85 23.98
CA PHE A 78 -18.96 -34.59 24.32
C PHE A 78 -17.99 -33.40 24.45
N GLU A 79 -16.82 -33.61 25.05
CA GLU A 79 -15.79 -32.59 25.18
C GLU A 79 -15.26 -32.17 23.80
N GLN A 80 -14.97 -33.14 22.91
CA GLN A 80 -14.52 -32.87 21.55
C GLN A 80 -15.58 -32.13 20.72
N GLN A 81 -16.86 -32.46 20.90
CA GLN A 81 -17.95 -31.72 20.26
C GLN A 81 -18.01 -30.27 20.75
N SER A 82 -17.84 -30.02 22.05
CA SER A 82 -17.76 -28.66 22.59
C SER A 82 -16.59 -27.87 21.99
N GLN A 83 -15.43 -28.51 21.81
CA GLN A 83 -14.26 -27.91 21.17
C GLN A 83 -14.52 -27.57 19.69
N LEU A 84 -15.22 -28.42 18.94
CA LEU A 84 -15.61 -28.13 17.56
C LEU A 84 -16.53 -26.90 17.47
N ILE A 85 -17.50 -26.77 18.39
CA ILE A 85 -18.41 -25.62 18.45
C ILE A 85 -17.64 -24.33 18.73
N VAL A 86 -16.64 -24.37 19.62
CA VAL A 86 -15.77 -23.21 19.87
C VAL A 86 -14.92 -22.86 18.64
N LEU A 87 -14.35 -23.84 17.95
CA LEU A 87 -13.56 -23.62 16.74
C LEU A 87 -14.41 -23.08 15.58
N GLN A 88 -15.66 -23.51 15.47
CA GLN A 88 -16.60 -23.00 14.49
C GLN A 88 -16.92 -21.52 14.75
N GLN A 89 -17.20 -21.15 16.00
CA GLN A 89 -17.41 -19.75 16.39
C GLN A 89 -16.18 -18.88 16.12
N GLN A 90 -14.98 -19.38 16.37
CA GLN A 90 -13.74 -18.65 16.05
C GLN A 90 -13.54 -18.46 14.54
N PHE A 91 -13.90 -19.46 13.74
CA PHE A 91 -13.88 -19.34 12.29
C PHE A 91 -14.87 -18.28 11.80
N GLU A 92 -16.11 -18.33 12.28
CA GLU A 92 -17.14 -17.35 11.92
C GLU A 92 -16.75 -15.93 12.35
N ALA A 93 -16.25 -15.75 13.57
CA ALA A 93 -15.78 -14.44 14.05
C ALA A 93 -14.62 -13.91 13.20
N ALA A 94 -13.71 -14.78 12.74
CA ALA A 94 -12.63 -14.38 11.84
C ALA A 94 -13.15 -13.99 10.45
N GLU A 95 -14.15 -14.69 9.91
CA GLU A 95 -14.80 -14.33 8.65
C GLU A 95 -15.54 -12.98 8.76
N GLN A 96 -16.27 -12.75 9.85
CA GLN A 96 -16.94 -11.47 10.10
C GLN A 96 -15.94 -10.32 10.25
N ALA A 97 -14.81 -10.54 10.95
CA ALA A 97 -13.75 -9.54 11.07
C ALA A 97 -13.10 -9.22 9.72
N LEU A 98 -12.87 -10.23 8.87
CA LEU A 98 -12.40 -10.04 7.51
C LEU A 98 -13.42 -9.26 6.66
N ALA A 99 -14.69 -9.62 6.73
CA ALA A 99 -15.77 -8.94 6.01
C ALA A 99 -15.90 -7.47 6.45
N ALA A 100 -15.80 -7.18 7.76
CA ALA A 100 -15.82 -5.82 8.27
C ALA A 100 -14.64 -4.98 7.74
N LEU A 101 -13.45 -5.58 7.67
CA LEU A 101 -12.27 -4.95 7.08
C LEU A 101 -12.41 -4.78 5.57
N GLU A 102 -13.00 -5.75 4.86
CA GLU A 102 -13.23 -5.67 3.42
C GLU A 102 -14.30 -4.63 3.06
N VAL A 103 -15.37 -4.48 3.84
CA VAL A 103 -16.36 -3.40 3.66
C VAL A 103 -15.71 -2.02 3.91
N GLN A 104 -14.81 -1.92 4.88
CA GLN A 104 -14.01 -0.70 5.08
C GLN A 104 -12.95 -0.50 3.98
N SER A 105 -12.60 -1.56 3.25
CA SER A 105 -11.66 -1.54 2.12
C SER A 105 -12.35 -1.38 0.77
N THR A 106 -13.66 -1.61 0.66
CA THR A 106 -14.41 -1.28 -0.55
C THR A 106 -14.35 0.24 -0.69
N PRO A 107 -13.74 0.77 -1.77
CA PRO A 107 -14.00 2.15 -2.13
C PRO A 107 -15.49 2.16 -2.46
N THR A 108 -16.28 2.66 -1.52
CA THR A 108 -17.68 3.01 -1.75
C THR A 108 -17.69 3.81 -3.06
N PRO A 109 -18.48 3.44 -4.08
CA PRO A 109 -18.59 4.28 -5.26
C PRO A 109 -18.97 5.67 -4.78
N ALA A 110 -18.05 6.59 -5.04
CA ALA A 110 -18.02 7.93 -4.49
C ALA A 110 -19.38 8.61 -4.67
N THR A 111 -20.07 8.84 -3.55
CA THR A 111 -20.96 10.00 -3.49
C THR A 111 -20.05 11.19 -3.22
N ALA A 112 -20.00 12.10 -4.20
CA ALA A 112 -19.10 13.24 -4.36
C ALA A 112 -17.65 12.86 -4.75
N PRO A 113 -17.20 13.20 -5.98
CA PRO A 113 -15.77 13.26 -6.23
C PRO A 113 -15.16 14.25 -5.25
N SER A 114 -14.26 13.79 -4.40
CA SER A 114 -13.33 14.70 -3.74
C SER A 114 -12.59 15.43 -4.86
N ASN A 115 -12.69 16.76 -4.89
CA ASN A 115 -11.96 17.62 -5.85
C ASN A 115 -10.48 17.21 -5.98
N SER A 116 -9.89 16.63 -4.92
CA SER A 116 -8.52 16.11 -4.92
C SER A 116 -8.24 15.01 -5.94
N ALA A 117 -9.19 14.13 -6.25
CA ALA A 117 -9.00 13.05 -7.22
C ALA A 117 -9.12 13.58 -8.66
N ASP A 118 -10.08 14.48 -8.90
CA ASP A 118 -10.28 15.07 -10.21
C ASP A 118 -9.20 16.12 -10.54
N LEU A 119 -8.72 16.87 -9.55
CA LEU A 119 -7.54 17.72 -9.66
C LEU A 119 -6.29 16.93 -10.03
N LYS A 120 -6.08 15.74 -9.44
CA LYS A 120 -4.95 14.87 -9.81
C LYS A 120 -5.08 14.38 -11.26
N ARG A 121 -6.28 13.96 -11.67
CA ARG A 121 -6.56 13.55 -13.06
C ARG A 121 -6.32 14.69 -14.05
N ALA A 122 -6.82 15.89 -13.74
CA ALA A 122 -6.63 17.08 -14.56
C ALA A 122 -5.15 17.45 -14.68
N LYS A 123 -4.36 17.39 -13.58
CA LYS A 123 -2.91 17.65 -13.62
C LYS A 123 -2.16 16.61 -14.47
N ILE A 124 -2.57 15.34 -14.43
CA ILE A 124 -2.00 14.28 -15.29
C ILE A 124 -2.31 14.57 -16.77
N GLN A 125 -3.56 14.90 -17.10
CA GLN A 125 -3.96 15.24 -18.47
C GLN A 125 -3.22 16.46 -19.00
N LEU A 126 -3.06 17.51 -18.19
CA LEU A 126 -2.27 18.69 -18.54
C LEU A 126 -0.82 18.33 -18.87
N ALA A 127 -0.18 17.46 -18.07
CA ALA A 127 1.18 16.99 -18.34
C ALA A 127 1.26 16.19 -19.65
N MET A 128 0.28 15.31 -19.92
CA MET A 128 0.21 14.54 -21.16
C MET A 128 0.03 15.43 -22.39
N HIS A 129 -0.86 16.44 -22.34
CA HIS A 129 -1.09 17.35 -23.45
C HIS A 129 0.13 18.26 -23.70
N ARG A 130 0.82 18.73 -22.66
CA ARG A 130 2.09 19.47 -22.80
C ARG A 130 3.18 18.62 -23.46
N ALA A 131 3.27 17.34 -23.09
CA ALA A 131 4.20 16.41 -23.74
C ALA A 131 3.83 16.17 -25.21
N ALA A 132 2.53 16.05 -25.53
CA ALA A 132 2.05 15.90 -26.90
C ALA A 132 2.34 17.14 -27.76
N LEU A 133 2.15 18.35 -27.21
CA LEU A 133 2.49 19.60 -27.86
C LEU A 133 3.99 19.68 -28.15
N LYS A 134 4.83 19.38 -27.15
CA LYS A 134 6.28 19.35 -27.33
C LYS A 134 6.69 18.33 -28.40
N LYS A 135 6.11 17.13 -28.39
CA LYS A 135 6.35 16.10 -29.41
C LYS A 135 5.93 16.55 -30.80
N ALA A 136 4.79 17.25 -30.93
CA ALA A 136 4.34 17.79 -32.20
C ALA A 136 5.28 18.88 -32.73
N GLN A 137 5.87 19.70 -31.85
CA GLN A 137 6.91 20.67 -32.20
C GLN A 137 8.19 19.98 -32.65
N ASP A 138 8.69 18.99 -31.89
CA ASP A 138 9.92 18.26 -32.21
C ASP A 138 9.82 17.52 -33.56
N LEU A 139 8.62 17.05 -33.92
CA LEU A 139 8.34 16.36 -35.19
C LEU A 139 7.99 17.32 -36.34
N ASN A 140 8.02 18.64 -36.13
CA ASN A 140 7.56 19.65 -37.10
C ASN A 140 6.19 19.29 -37.69
N ALA A 141 5.24 18.93 -36.82
CA ALA A 141 3.87 18.61 -37.20
C ALA A 141 3.20 19.80 -37.92
N THR A 142 2.13 19.51 -38.65
CA THR A 142 1.45 20.56 -39.43
C THR A 142 0.95 21.68 -38.50
N PRO A 143 0.85 22.92 -38.97
CA PRO A 143 0.39 24.04 -38.15
C PRO A 143 -1.01 23.80 -37.56
N GLN A 144 -1.86 23.04 -38.26
CA GLN A 144 -3.17 22.62 -37.76
C GLN A 144 -3.07 21.66 -36.56
N GLN A 145 -2.13 20.71 -36.58
CA GLN A 145 -1.90 19.77 -35.47
C GLN A 145 -1.27 20.46 -34.25
N LEU A 146 -0.42 21.46 -34.47
CA LEU A 146 0.12 22.29 -33.39
C LEU A 146 -0.98 23.13 -32.72
N ALA A 147 -1.88 23.72 -33.50
CA ALA A 147 -3.02 24.48 -32.98
C ALA A 147 -3.99 23.58 -32.19
N GLU A 148 -4.26 22.37 -32.67
CA GLU A 148 -5.10 21.40 -31.95
C GLU A 148 -4.43 20.94 -30.64
N ALA A 149 -3.13 20.69 -30.64
CA ALA A 149 -2.38 20.33 -29.44
C ALA A 149 -2.34 21.48 -28.41
N GLN A 150 -2.25 22.74 -28.87
CA GLN A 150 -2.36 23.93 -28.03
C GLN A 150 -3.74 24.06 -27.38
N SER A 151 -4.83 23.93 -28.17
CA SER A 151 -6.19 23.97 -27.63
C SER A 151 -6.40 22.93 -26.53
N LYS A 152 -5.90 21.70 -26.72
CA LYS A 152 -5.99 20.64 -25.72
C LYS A 152 -5.23 20.94 -24.43
N VAL A 153 -4.10 21.66 -24.51
CA VAL A 153 -3.36 22.12 -23.32
C VAL A 153 -4.17 23.19 -22.58
N ASP A 154 -4.77 24.13 -23.30
CA ASP A 154 -5.58 25.19 -22.71
C ASP A 154 -6.85 24.65 -22.04
N ASP A 155 -7.53 23.69 -22.67
CA ASP A 155 -8.70 23.02 -22.11
C ASP A 155 -8.34 22.25 -20.84
N ALA A 156 -7.23 21.51 -20.86
CA ALA A 156 -6.75 20.79 -19.67
C ALA A 156 -6.31 21.74 -18.55
N GLN A 157 -5.74 22.90 -18.87
CA GLN A 157 -5.40 23.92 -17.89
C GLN A 157 -6.65 24.48 -17.21
N ARG A 158 -7.70 24.81 -17.99
CA ARG A 158 -8.99 25.26 -17.44
C ARG A 158 -9.63 24.23 -16.51
N GLN A 159 -9.52 22.95 -16.83
CA GLN A 159 -9.99 21.88 -15.94
C GLN A 159 -9.22 21.86 -14.63
N VAL A 160 -7.89 21.99 -14.66
CA VAL A 160 -7.07 22.12 -13.43
C VAL A 160 -7.53 23.32 -12.61
N ASP A 161 -7.67 24.50 -13.22
CA ASP A 161 -8.05 25.74 -12.51
C ASP A 161 -9.46 25.65 -11.92
N THR A 162 -10.39 25.02 -12.65
CA THR A 162 -11.77 24.78 -12.17
C THR A 162 -11.73 23.91 -10.92
N HIS A 163 -10.92 22.85 -10.90
CA HIS A 163 -10.81 21.95 -9.75
C HIS A 163 -9.91 22.49 -8.61
N ASP A 164 -9.03 23.47 -8.87
CA ASP A 164 -8.20 24.13 -7.85
C ASP A 164 -8.97 25.25 -7.11
N SER A 165 -10.04 25.77 -7.72
CA SER A 165 -10.88 26.87 -7.17
C SER A 165 -12.10 26.43 -6.34
N VAL A 166 -12.30 25.12 -6.12
CA VAL A 166 -13.44 24.53 -5.38
C VAL A 166 -12.99 23.81 -4.12
#